data_AF-A0A2W4QY92-F1
#
_entry.id   AF-A0A2W4QY92-F1
#
_cell.length_a   1.000
_cell.length_b   1.000
_cell.length_c   1.000
_cell.angle_alpha   90.00
_cell.angle_beta   90.00
_cell.angle_gamma   90.00
#
_symmetry.space_group_name_H-M   'P 1'
#
loop_
_entity.id
_entity.type
_entity.pdbx_description
1 polymer ?
#
loop_
_entity_poly.entity_id
_entity_poly.type
_entity_poly.pdbx_seq_one_letter_code
_entity_poly.pdbx_strand_id
1 'polypeptide(L)'
;MDSLIQDLQKTIDALETLSEMPATAGEQIDELLDQLFQQKIDLVNATLNVSSQLFLVAAQAMALAASKAVFTVKEPSQVNELAKGVSDAITKLARLLDSVAHIN
;
A
#
# COMPACT_ATOMS: atom_id res chain seq x y z
N MET A 1 8.96 6.04 -10.25
CA MET A 1 7.80 5.15 -10.46
C MET A 1 8.11 3.76 -9.94
N ASP A 2 9.24 3.18 -10.34
CA ASP A 2 9.70 1.86 -9.89
C ASP A 2 9.72 1.68 -8.37
N SER A 3 10.17 2.69 -7.60
CA SER A 3 10.20 2.61 -6.14
C SER A 3 8.81 2.51 -5.49
N LEU A 4 7.82 3.25 -5.99
CA LEU A 4 6.44 3.20 -5.48
C LEU A 4 5.80 1.83 -5.75
N ILE A 5 5.97 1.29 -6.96
CA ILE A 5 5.45 -0.04 -7.31
C ILE A 5 6.16 -1.13 -6.48
N GLN A 6 7.47 -0.98 -6.26
CA GLN A 6 8.23 -1.91 -5.41
C GLN A 6 7.76 -1.88 -3.96
N ASP A 7 7.55 -0.70 -3.38
CA ASP A 7 7.11 -0.58 -1.99
C ASP A 7 5.65 -1.06 -1.83
N LEU A 8 4.81 -0.84 -2.84
CA LEU A 8 3.47 -1.43 -2.90
C LEU A 8 3.54 -2.97 -2.91
N GLN A 9 4.40 -3.56 -3.75
CA GLN A 9 4.59 -5.01 -3.79
C GLN A 9 5.08 -5.57 -2.45
N LYS A 10 6.09 -4.94 -1.82
CA LYS A 10 6.58 -5.36 -0.51
C LYS A 10 5.48 -5.33 0.56
N THR A 11 4.59 -4.35 0.49
CA THR A 11 3.46 -4.23 1.42
C THR A 11 2.48 -5.38 1.20
N ILE A 12 2.19 -5.74 -0.05
CA ILE A 12 1.36 -6.89 -0.41
C ILE A 12 1.99 -8.19 0.12
N ASP A 13 3.26 -8.48 -0.22
CA ASP A 13 3.94 -9.73 0.19
C ASP A 13 3.92 -9.92 1.72
N ALA A 14 4.11 -8.82 2.46
CA ALA A 14 4.09 -8.83 3.91
C ALA A 14 2.67 -9.04 4.47
N LEU A 15 1.65 -8.45 3.85
CA LEU A 15 0.26 -8.65 4.26
C LEU A 15 -0.24 -10.06 3.92
N GLU A 16 0.18 -10.65 2.79
CA GLU A 16 -0.08 -12.07 2.47
C GLU A 16 0.54 -12.98 3.53
N THR A 17 1.78 -12.70 3.93
CA THR A 17 2.41 -13.46 5.03
C THR A 17 1.61 -13.33 6.33
N LEU A 18 1.11 -12.12 6.64
CA LEU A 18 0.32 -11.86 7.85
C LEU A 18 -1.09 -12.46 7.79
N SER A 19 -1.73 -12.56 6.63
CA SER A 19 -3.05 -13.19 6.49
C SER A 19 -2.98 -14.70 6.70
N GLU A 20 -1.85 -15.33 6.35
CA GLU A 20 -1.60 -16.75 6.60
C GLU A 20 -1.26 -17.06 8.07
N MET A 21 -0.88 -16.06 8.86
CA MET A 21 -0.52 -16.23 10.27
C MET A 21 -1.75 -16.23 11.18
N PRO A 22 -1.97 -17.25 12.04
CA PRO A 22 -3.16 -17.33 12.90
C PRO A 22 -3.34 -16.14 13.86
N ALA A 23 -2.26 -15.45 14.22
CA ALA A 23 -2.29 -14.31 15.14
C ALA A 23 -2.81 -13.01 14.48
N THR A 24 -2.82 -12.96 13.15
CA THR A 24 -3.11 -11.75 12.36
C THR A 24 -4.08 -12.01 11.21
N ALA A 25 -4.47 -13.27 11.00
CA ALA A 25 -5.52 -13.68 10.07
C ALA A 25 -6.85 -13.00 10.45
N GLY A 26 -7.44 -12.32 9.48
CA GLY A 26 -8.73 -11.66 9.67
C GLY A 26 -9.12 -10.81 8.45
N GLU A 27 -10.42 -10.56 8.35
CA GLU A 27 -11.06 -9.87 7.21
C GLU A 27 -10.40 -8.52 6.89
N GLN A 28 -9.91 -7.81 7.90
CA GLN A 28 -9.24 -6.52 7.69
C GLN A 28 -7.97 -6.63 6.84
N ILE A 29 -7.16 -7.68 7.01
CA ILE A 29 -5.93 -7.84 6.22
C ILE A 29 -6.29 -8.20 4.79
N ASP A 30 -7.29 -9.06 4.59
CA ASP A 30 -7.76 -9.47 3.28
C ASP A 30 -8.36 -8.29 2.49
N GLU A 31 -9.17 -7.44 3.14
CA GLU A 31 -9.70 -6.21 2.53
C GLU A 31 -8.60 -5.23 2.10
N LEU A 32 -7.50 -5.14 2.88
CA LEU A 32 -6.36 -4.29 2.54
C LEU A 32 -5.58 -4.89 1.35
N LEU A 33 -5.43 -6.20 1.30
CA LEU A 33 -4.80 -6.90 0.17
C LEU A 33 -5.57 -6.64 -1.12
N ASP A 34 -6.89 -6.83 -1.12
CA ASP A 34 -7.75 -6.60 -2.28
C ASP A 34 -7.60 -5.17 -2.82
N GLN A 35 -7.61 -4.17 -1.92
CA GLN A 35 -7.43 -2.78 -2.29
C GLN A 35 -6.04 -2.50 -2.87
N LEU A 36 -4.97 -3.03 -2.27
CA LEU A 36 -3.61 -2.83 -2.77
C LEU A 36 -3.39 -3.50 -4.13
N PHE A 37 -3.98 -4.68 -4.36
CA PHE A 37 -3.94 -5.33 -5.66
C PHE A 37 -4.63 -4.51 -6.74
N GLN A 38 -5.82 -3.97 -6.45
CA GLN A 38 -6.52 -3.09 -7.39
C GLN A 38 -5.69 -1.84 -7.69
N GLN A 39 -5.15 -1.19 -6.65
CA GLN A 39 -4.30 -0.01 -6.84
C GLN A 39 -3.03 -0.30 -7.63
N LYS A 40 -2.44 -1.50 -7.47
CA LYS A 40 -1.28 -1.92 -8.26
C LYS A 40 -1.61 -1.99 -9.75
N ILE A 41 -2.76 -2.56 -10.10
CA ILE A 41 -3.23 -2.65 -11.48
C ILE A 41 -3.41 -1.25 -12.06
N ASP A 42 -4.09 -0.36 -11.33
CA ASP A 42 -4.34 1.01 -11.77
C ASP A 42 -3.03 1.80 -11.94
N LEU A 43 -2.08 1.61 -11.01
CA LEU A 43 -0.78 2.29 -11.02
C LEU A 43 0.10 1.87 -12.20
N VAL A 44 0.09 0.59 -12.59
CA VAL A 44 0.83 0.10 -13.76
C VAL A 44 0.29 0.71 -15.06
N ASN A 45 -1.01 1.02 -15.11
CA ASN A 45 -1.66 1.62 -16.27
C ASN A 45 -1.62 3.16 -16.25
N ALA A 46 -1.18 3.78 -15.15
CA ALA A 46 -1.19 5.22 -14.96
C ALA A 46 0.05 5.92 -15.53
N THR A 47 -0.15 7.06 -16.19
CA THR A 47 0.95 7.99 -16.53
C THR A 47 1.13 9.01 -15.41
N LEU A 48 2.14 8.80 -14.57
CA LEU A 48 2.33 9.59 -13.35
C LEU A 48 3.35 10.72 -13.55
N ASN A 49 3.04 11.90 -13.01
CA ASN A 49 4.04 12.95 -12.82
C ASN A 49 4.81 12.72 -11.51
N VAL A 50 6.02 12.17 -11.63
CA VAL A 50 6.88 11.82 -10.48
C VAL A 50 7.37 13.04 -9.67
N SER A 51 7.29 14.24 -10.23
CA SER A 51 7.64 15.48 -9.55
C SER A 51 6.44 16.15 -8.86
N SER A 52 5.23 15.58 -9.01
CA SER A 52 4.03 16.13 -8.38
C SER A 52 4.04 15.90 -6.87
N GLN A 53 3.46 16.85 -6.13
CA GLN A 53 3.30 16.71 -4.67
C GLN A 53 2.49 15.45 -4.31
N LEU A 54 1.49 15.11 -5.11
CA LEU A 54 0.67 13.91 -4.89
C LEU A 54 1.50 12.64 -5.02
N PHE A 55 2.38 12.56 -6.02
CA PHE A 55 3.27 11.42 -6.19
C PHE A 55 4.22 11.28 -4.99
N LEU A 56 4.85 12.38 -4.56
CA LEU A 56 5.79 12.36 -3.42
C LEU A 56 5.11 11.93 -2.11
N VAL A 57 3.89 12.41 -1.86
CA VAL A 57 3.11 12.05 -0.68
C VAL A 57 2.70 10.57 -0.72
N ALA A 58 2.22 10.08 -1.86
CA ALA A 58 1.85 8.67 -2.02
C ALA A 58 3.07 7.75 -1.89
N ALA A 59 4.19 8.11 -2.52
CA ALA A 59 5.45 7.37 -2.43
C ALA A 59 5.98 7.29 -1.00
N GLN A 60 5.98 8.40 -0.26
CA GLN A 60 6.42 8.40 1.14
C GLN A 60 5.51 7.56 2.03
N ALA A 61 4.20 7.65 1.86
CA ALA A 61 3.25 6.86 2.65
C ALA A 61 3.37 5.37 2.36
N MET A 62 3.54 4.99 1.09
CA MET A 62 3.73 3.59 0.71
C MET A 62 5.06 3.03 1.19
N ALA A 63 6.15 3.81 1.13
CA ALA A 63 7.44 3.40 1.69
C ALA A 63 7.37 3.16 3.21
N LEU A 64 6.63 4.02 3.93
CA LEU A 64 6.40 3.84 5.37
C LEU A 64 5.54 2.60 5.65
N ALA A 65 4.48 2.38 4.87
CA ALA A 65 3.63 1.19 4.98
C ALA A 65 4.44 -0.09 4.74
N ALA A 66 5.28 -0.13 3.70
CA ALA A 66 6.15 -1.25 3.39
C ALA A 66 7.12 -1.56 4.54
N SER A 67 7.79 -0.53 5.07
CA SER A 67 8.70 -0.70 6.21
C SER A 67 7.99 -1.24 7.44
N LYS A 68 6.78 -0.75 7.73
CA LYS A 68 5.97 -1.24 8.86
C LYS A 68 5.50 -2.67 8.62
N ALA A 69 5.06 -3.00 7.41
CA ALA A 69 4.56 -4.34 7.09
C ALA A 69 5.64 -5.40 7.30
N VAL A 70 6.84 -5.16 6.77
CA VAL A 70 8.00 -6.06 6.96
C VAL A 70 8.38 -6.20 8.44
N PHE A 71 8.24 -5.13 9.22
CA PHE A 71 8.49 -5.18 10.65
C PHE A 71 7.40 -5.97 11.40
N THR A 72 6.13 -5.75 11.09
CA THR A 72 4.99 -6.44 11.70
C THR A 72 4.97 -7.94 11.42
N VAL A 73 5.51 -8.40 10.27
CA VAL A 73 5.74 -9.84 10.04
C VAL A 73 6.61 -10.46 11.15
N LYS A 74 7.56 -9.70 11.71
CA LYS A 74 8.41 -10.13 12.84
C LYS A 74 7.78 -9.87 14.20
N GLU A 75 6.90 -8.86 14.29
CA GLU A 75 6.16 -8.47 15.50
C GLU A 75 4.65 -8.36 15.23
N PRO A 76 3.92 -9.49 15.19
CA PRO A 76 2.51 -9.50 14.77
C PRO A 76 1.55 -8.76 15.70
N SER A 77 1.98 -8.47 16.94
CA SER A 77 1.23 -7.67 17.90
C SER A 77 0.90 -6.25 17.40
N GLN A 78 1.62 -5.75 16.40
CA GLN A 78 1.43 -4.41 15.83
C GLN A 78 0.51 -4.37 14.60
N VAL A 79 -0.18 -5.47 14.28
CA VAL A 79 -1.03 -5.58 13.07
C VAL A 79 -2.09 -4.48 12.96
N ASN A 80 -2.68 -4.07 14.08
CA ASN A 80 -3.70 -3.01 14.10
C ASN A 80 -3.12 -1.64 13.73
N GLU A 81 -1.86 -1.36 14.11
CA GLU A 81 -1.19 -0.12 13.73
C GLU A 81 -0.72 -0.16 12.27
N LEU A 82 -0.28 -1.33 11.81
CA LEU A 82 0.01 -1.57 10.40
C LEU A 82 -1.23 -1.30 9.55
N ALA A 83 -2.37 -1.89 9.88
CA ALA A 83 -3.61 -1.77 9.11
C ALA A 83 -4.02 -0.30 8.90
N LYS A 84 -3.89 0.53 9.93
CA LYS A 84 -4.12 1.99 9.84
C LYS A 84 -3.13 2.67 8.90
N GLY A 85 -1.85 2.31 8.99
CA GLY A 85 -0.81 2.85 8.12
C GLY A 85 -1.00 2.47 6.65
N VAL A 86 -1.40 1.22 6.38
CA VAL A 86 -1.70 0.73 5.04
C VAL A 86 -2.95 1.42 4.48
N SER A 87 -4.03 1.54 5.26
CA SER A 87 -5.25 2.26 4.84
C SER A 87 -4.98 3.73 4.50
N ASP A 88 -4.11 4.39 5.25
CA ASP A 88 -3.69 5.76 4.96
C ASP A 88 -2.86 5.85 3.66
N ALA A 89 -1.97 4.89 3.43
CA ALA A 89 -1.19 4.79 2.19
C ALA A 89 -2.09 4.52 0.97
N ILE A 90 -3.07 3.61 1.11
CA ILE A 90 -4.11 3.34 0.10
C ILE A 90 -4.86 4.64 -0.23
N THR A 91 -5.30 5.39 0.78
CA THR A 91 -6.04 6.65 0.56
C THR A 91 -5.20 7.67 -0.23
N LYS A 92 -3.90 7.76 0.07
CA LYS A 92 -2.99 8.66 -0.65
C LYS A 92 -2.71 8.19 -2.07
N LEU A 93 -2.60 6.89 -2.28
CA LEU A 93 -2.42 6.30 -3.61
C LEU A 93 -3.67 6.49 -4.48
N ALA A 94 -4.87 6.32 -3.91
CA ALA A 94 -6.13 6.60 -4.59
C ALA A 94 -6.20 8.05 -5.07
N ARG A 95 -5.85 9.02 -4.21
CA ARG A 95 -5.81 10.45 -4.60
C ARG A 95 -4.83 10.73 -5.73
N LEU A 96 -3.69 10.05 -5.77
CA LEU A 96 -2.75 10.14 -6.89
C LEU A 96 -3.37 9.60 -8.17
N LEU A 97 -4.00 8.42 -8.12
CA LEU A 97 -4.64 7.77 -9.26
C LEU A 97 -5.83 8.58 -9.79
N ASP A 98 -6.66 9.15 -8.91
CA ASP A 98 -7.75 10.05 -9.28
C ASP A 98 -7.22 11.30 -10.02
N SER A 99 -6.08 11.84 -9.57
CA SER A 99 -5.48 13.02 -10.20
C SER A 99 -5.04 12.78 -11.63
N VAL A 100 -4.77 11.54 -12.04
CA VAL A 100 -4.40 11.19 -13.42
C VAL A 100 -5.60 10.69 -14.23
N ALA A 101 -6.61 10.10 -13.58
CA ALA A 101 -7.85 9.69 -14.24
C ALA A 101 -8.65 10.89 -14.78
N HIS A 102 -8.58 12.05 -14.12
CA HIS A 102 -9.25 13.28 -14.57
C HIS A 102 -8.46 14.10 -15.62
N ILE A 103 -7.26 13.67 -16.01
CA ILE A 103 -6.42 14.37 -16.99
C ILE A 103 -6.55 13.74 -18.40
N ASN A 104 -7.21 12.58 -18.53
CA ASN A 104 -7.48 11.90 -19.80
C ASN A 104 -8.87 12.19 -20.35
#